data_AF-A0AA92V2A7-F1
#
_entry.id   AF-A0AA92V2A7-F1
#
_cell.length_a   1.000
_cell.length_b   1.000
_cell.length_c   1.000
_cell.angle_alpha   90.00
_cell.angle_beta   90.00
_cell.angle_gamma   90.00
#
_symmetry.space_group_name_H-M   'P 1'
#
loop_
_entity.id
_entity.type
_entity.pdbx_description
1 polymer ?
#
loop_
_entity_poly.entity_id
_entity_poly.type
_entity_poly.pdbx_seq_one_letter_code
_entity_poly.pdbx_strand_id
1 'polypeptide(L)'
;IPRKINFTQMGRYGSHVEQTYRNAFGLKKSKSIDWLKLNVSLAKRFFGKQGRWAIAIDPSYISKAGKKTPHIGRFWSGCAQSVKHGLEIMGIGLIDIDAKDCMILKAHQSLSNKELSL
;
A
#
# COMPACT_ATOMS: atom_id res chain seq x y z
N ILE A 1 -18.06 -12.29 1.76
CA ILE A 1 -16.80 -12.77 1.13
C ILE A 1 -15.94 -13.38 2.24
N PRO A 2 -15.41 -14.61 2.12
CA PRO A 2 -14.51 -15.18 3.14
C PRO A 2 -13.30 -14.26 3.40
N ARG A 3 -12.83 -14.19 4.66
CA ARG A 3 -11.94 -13.14 5.21
C ARG A 3 -10.61 -12.87 4.47
N LYS A 4 -10.15 -13.75 3.58
CA LYS A 4 -8.92 -13.54 2.79
C LYS A 4 -9.26 -13.38 1.31
N ILE A 5 -9.22 -12.14 0.84
CA ILE A 5 -9.39 -11.81 -0.58
C ILE A 5 -8.05 -12.04 -1.28
N ASN A 6 -8.01 -12.97 -2.21
CA ASN A 6 -6.88 -13.23 -3.10
C ASN A 6 -7.38 -13.28 -4.55
N PHE A 7 -6.48 -13.36 -5.54
CA PHE A 7 -6.89 -13.37 -6.95
C PHE A 7 -7.83 -14.53 -7.30
N THR A 8 -7.68 -15.70 -6.67
CA THR A 8 -8.59 -16.83 -6.86
C THR A 8 -10.00 -16.52 -6.34
N GLN A 9 -10.11 -15.86 -5.19
CA GLN A 9 -11.39 -15.42 -4.64
C GLN A 9 -12.02 -14.31 -5.48
N MET A 10 -11.22 -13.38 -6.00
CA MET A 10 -11.69 -12.39 -6.97
C MET A 10 -12.22 -13.06 -8.24
N GLY A 11 -11.56 -14.12 -8.70
CA GLY A 11 -12.02 -14.93 -9.82
C GLY A 11 -13.33 -15.68 -9.56
N ARG A 12 -13.54 -16.12 -8.31
CA ARG A 12 -14.71 -16.89 -7.89
C ARG A 12 -15.96 -16.04 -7.69
N TYR A 13 -15.78 -14.83 -7.14
CA TYR A 13 -16.88 -13.94 -6.76
C TYR A 13 -17.01 -12.71 -7.67
N GLY A 14 -16.07 -12.52 -8.61
CA GLY A 14 -16.07 -11.42 -9.57
C GLY A 14 -16.57 -11.85 -10.95
N SER A 15 -16.54 -10.90 -11.89
CA SER A 15 -16.95 -11.09 -13.28
C SER A 15 -15.85 -11.63 -14.20
N HIS A 16 -14.61 -11.75 -13.71
CA HIS A 16 -13.45 -12.14 -14.50
C HIS A 16 -12.72 -13.31 -13.87
N VAL A 17 -11.89 -14.01 -14.65
CA VAL A 17 -11.06 -15.11 -14.14
C VAL A 17 -9.87 -14.60 -13.32
N GLU A 18 -9.32 -15.45 -12.45
CA GLU A 18 -8.15 -15.15 -11.59
C GLU A 18 -6.97 -14.56 -12.39
N GLN A 19 -6.68 -15.14 -13.55
CA GLN A 19 -5.59 -14.72 -14.42
C GLN A 19 -5.73 -13.26 -14.88
N THR A 20 -6.96 -12.78 -15.12
CA THR A 20 -7.21 -11.39 -15.53
C THR A 20 -6.80 -10.42 -14.43
N TYR A 21 -7.19 -10.71 -13.18
CA TYR A 21 -6.79 -9.88 -12.03
C TYR A 21 -5.29 -9.89 -11.80
N ARG A 22 -4.65 -11.07 -11.90
CA ARG A 22 -3.19 -11.20 -11.77
C ARG A 22 -2.45 -10.45 -12.86
N ASN A 23 -2.90 -10.57 -14.11
CA ASN A 23 -2.31 -9.88 -15.25
C ASN A 23 -2.42 -8.37 -15.06
N ALA A 24 -3.61 -7.86 -14.74
CA ALA A 24 -3.83 -6.44 -14.48
C ALA A 24 -2.95 -5.89 -13.36
N PHE A 25 -2.73 -6.68 -12.30
CA PHE A 25 -1.84 -6.31 -11.19
C PHE A 25 -0.35 -6.37 -11.58
N GLY A 26 0.04 -7.34 -12.43
CA GLY A 26 1.42 -7.59 -12.85
C GLY A 26 1.86 -6.86 -14.14
N LEU A 27 1.04 -5.96 -14.68
CA LEU A 27 1.42 -5.17 -15.86
C LEU A 27 2.72 -4.38 -15.58
N LYS A 28 3.64 -4.32 -16.56
CA LYS A 28 4.83 -3.45 -16.50
C LYS A 28 4.41 -2.03 -16.10
N LYS A 29 5.29 -1.29 -15.41
CA LYS A 29 5.03 0.05 -14.83
C LYS A 29 4.32 1.04 -15.77
N SER A 30 4.48 0.92 -17.09
CA SER A 30 3.81 1.74 -18.12
C SER A 30 2.37 1.34 -18.44
N LYS A 31 1.95 0.11 -18.12
CA LYS A 31 0.58 -0.41 -18.28
C LYS A 31 -0.11 -0.69 -16.93
N SER A 32 0.60 -0.55 -15.80
CA SER A 32 0.01 -0.71 -14.47
C SER A 32 -0.90 0.45 -14.12
N ILE A 33 -1.91 0.18 -13.29
CA ILE A 33 -2.74 1.23 -12.68
C ILE A 33 -1.84 2.19 -11.90
N ASP A 34 -1.94 3.50 -12.21
CA ASP A 34 -1.35 4.53 -11.38
C ASP A 34 -2.21 4.70 -10.12
N TRP A 35 -1.89 3.89 -9.11
CA TRP A 35 -2.60 3.87 -7.84
C TRP A 35 -2.59 5.22 -7.13
N LEU A 36 -1.50 5.99 -7.25
CA LEU A 36 -1.43 7.32 -6.63
C LEU A 36 -2.41 8.26 -7.31
N LYS A 37 -2.42 8.32 -8.64
CA LYS A 37 -3.36 9.18 -9.39
C LYS A 37 -4.81 8.77 -9.13
N LEU A 38 -5.09 7.47 -9.10
CA LEU A 38 -6.42 6.94 -8.77
C LEU A 38 -6.86 7.38 -7.37
N ASN A 39 -6.02 7.15 -6.35
CA ASN A 39 -6.33 7.47 -4.97
C ASN A 39 -6.47 8.98 -4.74
N VAL A 40 -5.63 9.79 -5.38
CA VAL A 40 -5.76 11.27 -5.35
C VAL A 40 -7.08 11.71 -5.99
N SER A 41 -7.46 11.12 -7.14
CA SER A 41 -8.73 11.43 -7.78
C SER A 41 -9.93 11.04 -6.91
N LEU A 42 -9.85 9.90 -6.22
CA LEU A 42 -10.88 9.48 -5.27
C LEU A 42 -10.94 10.41 -4.06
N ALA A 43 -9.79 10.76 -3.47
CA ALA A 43 -9.74 11.65 -2.33
C ALA A 43 -10.31 13.04 -2.64
N LYS A 44 -9.97 13.62 -3.79
CA LYS A 44 -10.56 14.88 -4.27
C LYS A 44 -12.06 14.78 -4.51
N ARG A 45 -12.57 13.62 -4.91
CA ARG A 45 -14.00 13.40 -5.10
C ARG A 45 -14.75 13.28 -3.76
N PHE A 46 -14.15 12.63 -2.77
CA PHE A 46 -14.74 12.44 -1.44
C PHE A 46 -14.66 13.71 -0.58
N PHE A 47 -13.51 14.39 -0.57
CA PHE A 47 -13.27 15.58 0.25
C PHE A 47 -13.72 16.90 -0.42
N GLY A 48 -14.08 16.86 -1.72
CA GLY A 48 -14.48 18.05 -2.46
C GLY A 48 -13.29 18.89 -2.93
N LYS A 49 -13.52 20.17 -3.25
CA LYS A 49 -12.50 21.06 -3.86
C LYS A 49 -11.99 22.18 -2.94
N GLN A 50 -12.59 22.36 -1.76
CA GLN A 50 -12.37 23.53 -0.90
C GLN A 50 -11.92 23.18 0.53
N GLY A 51 -11.48 21.93 0.75
CA GLY A 51 -11.01 21.49 2.06
C GLY A 51 -9.58 21.94 2.36
N ARG A 52 -9.29 22.15 3.64
CA ARG A 52 -7.90 22.31 4.11
C ARG A 52 -7.24 20.94 4.22
N TRP A 53 -6.29 20.68 3.34
CA TRP A 53 -5.62 19.38 3.27
C TRP A 53 -4.23 19.39 3.89
N ALA A 54 -3.89 18.26 4.51
CA ALA A 54 -2.55 17.95 4.99
C ALA A 54 -2.09 16.60 4.46
N ILE A 55 -0.78 16.41 4.33
CA ILE A 55 -0.19 15.12 4.00
C ILE A 55 0.34 14.47 5.28
N ALA A 56 -0.16 13.28 5.60
CA ALA A 56 0.38 12.45 6.65
C ALA A 56 1.37 11.46 6.07
N ILE A 57 2.52 11.33 6.72
CA ILE A 57 3.53 10.33 6.40
C ILE A 57 3.83 9.56 7.67
N ASP A 58 3.63 8.25 7.62
CA ASP A 58 3.89 7.37 8.77
C ASP A 58 4.48 6.04 8.30
N PRO A 59 5.71 5.67 8.75
CA PRO A 59 6.28 4.36 8.50
C PRO A 59 5.60 3.27 9.34
N SER A 60 5.38 2.11 8.74
CA SER A 60 4.71 0.98 9.37
C SER A 60 5.43 -0.32 9.07
N TYR A 61 5.58 -1.15 10.10
CA TYR A 61 6.19 -2.48 10.01
C TYR A 61 5.18 -3.54 9.58
N ILE A 62 5.56 -4.38 8.63
CA ILE A 62 4.81 -5.55 8.19
C ILE A 62 5.62 -6.82 8.46
N SER A 63 5.09 -7.71 9.30
CA SER A 63 5.70 -9.02 9.55
C SER A 63 5.69 -9.87 8.28
N LYS A 64 6.85 -10.44 7.92
CA LYS A 64 6.97 -11.30 6.75
C LYS A 64 7.91 -12.48 7.01
N ALA A 65 7.44 -13.69 6.69
CA ALA A 65 8.26 -14.89 6.73
C ALA A 65 9.00 -15.14 5.40
N GLY A 66 10.12 -15.86 5.49
CA GLY A 66 10.94 -16.26 4.33
C GLY A 66 11.92 -15.18 3.87
N LYS A 67 12.50 -15.40 2.68
CA LYS A 67 13.56 -14.56 2.08
C LYS A 67 13.30 -14.19 0.62
N LYS A 68 12.13 -14.55 0.08
CA LYS A 68 11.80 -14.40 -1.36
C LYS A 68 11.10 -13.09 -1.68
N THR A 69 10.68 -12.33 -0.67
CA THR A 69 10.09 -10.99 -0.89
C THR A 69 11.22 -9.97 -1.02
N PRO A 70 11.23 -9.16 -2.10
CA PRO A 70 12.20 -8.07 -2.26
C PRO A 70 12.17 -7.10 -1.08
N HIS A 71 13.31 -6.47 -0.81
CA HIS A 71 13.49 -5.45 0.24
C HIS A 71 13.17 -5.95 1.66
N ILE A 72 13.24 -7.26 1.88
CA ILE A 72 13.09 -7.82 3.21
C ILE A 72 14.32 -7.52 4.07
N GLY A 73 14.08 -7.03 5.29
CA GLY A 73 15.14 -6.53 6.15
C GLY A 73 14.76 -6.61 7.62
N ARG A 74 15.48 -5.84 8.44
CA ARG A 74 15.23 -5.70 9.87
C ARG A 74 14.79 -4.26 10.14
N PHE A 75 13.54 -4.09 10.56
CA PHE A 75 12.92 -2.78 10.77
C PHE A 75 12.30 -2.70 12.17
N TRP A 76 12.13 -1.48 12.69
CA TRP A 76 11.53 -1.26 14.01
C TRP A 76 10.03 -1.59 14.01
N SER A 77 9.59 -2.46 14.92
CA SER A 77 8.18 -2.76 15.14
C SER A 77 7.70 -2.04 16.40
N GLY A 78 6.88 -1.00 16.22
CA GLY A 78 6.29 -0.26 17.34
C GLY A 78 5.48 -1.15 18.30
N CYS A 79 4.71 -2.11 17.78
CA CYS A 79 3.93 -3.02 18.63
C CYS A 79 4.81 -3.95 19.49
N ALA A 80 5.99 -4.30 19.01
CA ALA A 80 6.89 -5.20 19.71
C ALA A 80 8.05 -4.49 20.42
N GLN A 81 8.13 -3.16 20.30
CA GLN A 81 9.19 -2.31 20.84
C GLN A 81 10.60 -2.87 20.53
N SER A 82 10.77 -3.42 19.32
CA SER A 82 12.01 -4.08 18.91
C SER A 82 12.18 -4.15 17.41
N VAL A 83 13.43 -4.26 16.96
CA VAL A 83 13.78 -4.46 15.55
C VAL A 83 13.53 -5.91 15.13
N LYS A 84 12.59 -6.11 14.19
CA LYS A 84 12.14 -7.41 13.72
C LYS A 84 12.37 -7.64 12.22
N HIS A 85 12.46 -8.91 11.84
CA HIS A 85 12.57 -9.33 10.45
C HIS A 85 11.24 -9.16 9.72
N GLY A 86 11.21 -8.32 8.68
CA GLY A 86 9.99 -8.03 7.93
C GLY A 86 10.21 -6.98 6.85
N LEU A 87 9.13 -6.25 6.54
CA LEU A 87 9.12 -5.13 5.62
C LEU A 87 8.79 -3.85 6.38
N GLU A 88 9.24 -2.72 5.84
CA GLU A 88 8.73 -1.41 6.21
C GLU A 88 8.03 -0.79 5.01
N ILE A 89 6.88 -0.17 5.27
CA ILE A 89 6.18 0.65 4.30
C ILE A 89 6.00 2.05 4.87
N MET A 90 6.28 3.05 4.06
CA MET A 90 5.91 4.44 4.32
C MET A 90 4.50 4.67 3.79
N GLY A 91 3.53 4.80 4.70
CA GLY A 91 2.17 5.22 4.37
C GLY A 91 2.14 6.72 4.08
N ILE A 92 1.52 7.10 2.97
CA ILE A 92 1.27 8.49 2.59
C ILE A 92 -0.25 8.65 2.51
N GLY A 93 -0.80 9.50 3.36
CA GLY A 93 -2.24 9.81 3.42
C GLY A 93 -2.53 11.28 3.16
N LEU A 94 -3.71 11.55 2.61
CA LEU A 94 -4.30 12.88 2.52
C LEU A 94 -5.32 13.02 3.66
N ILE A 95 -5.09 13.98 4.54
CA ILE A 95 -6.01 14.35 5.62
C ILE A 95 -6.81 15.56 5.15
N ASP A 96 -8.12 15.49 5.30
CA ASP A 96 -8.99 16.66 5.25
C ASP A 96 -9.32 17.10 6.68
N ILE A 97 -8.88 18.30 7.04
CA ILE A 97 -8.97 18.83 8.40
C ILE A 97 -10.43 19.14 8.76
N ASP A 98 -11.21 19.59 7.78
CA ASP A 98 -12.59 20.04 7.99
C ASP A 98 -13.52 18.83 8.13
N ALA A 99 -13.31 17.81 7.29
CA ALA A 99 -14.01 16.52 7.39
C ALA A 99 -13.51 15.64 8.56
N LYS A 100 -12.32 15.94 9.10
CA LYS A 100 -11.62 15.15 10.13
C LYS A 100 -11.41 13.69 9.69
N ASP A 101 -11.09 13.50 8.42
CA ASP A 101 -10.94 12.17 7.80
C ASP A 101 -9.64 12.08 6.99
N CYS A 102 -9.19 10.85 6.72
CA CYS A 102 -7.93 10.56 6.04
C CYS A 102 -8.10 9.47 4.98
N MET A 103 -7.55 9.70 3.80
CA MET A 103 -7.48 8.71 2.73
C MET A 103 -6.03 8.37 2.38
N ILE A 104 -5.71 7.07 2.39
CA ILE A 104 -4.38 6.60 1.99
C ILE A 104 -4.19 6.81 0.48
N LEU A 105 -3.17 7.58 0.13
CA LEU A 105 -2.80 7.85 -1.26
C LEU A 105 -1.84 6.79 -1.80
N LYS A 106 -0.85 6.39 -1.00
CA LYS A 106 0.20 5.47 -1.43
C LYS A 106 0.84 4.79 -0.22
N ALA A 107 1.27 3.55 -0.41
CA ALA A 107 2.24 2.89 0.45
C ALA A 107 3.53 2.71 -0.35
N HIS A 108 4.64 3.26 0.13
CA HIS A 108 5.94 3.11 -0.50
C HIS A 108 6.79 2.15 0.33
N GLN A 109 7.26 1.05 -0.28
CA GLN A 109 8.10 0.09 0.42
C GLN A 109 9.52 0.66 0.58
N SER A 110 10.03 0.66 1.82
CA SER A 110 11.42 1.02 2.09
C SER A 110 12.38 -0.05 1.56
N LEU A 111 13.54 0.37 1.06
CA LEU A 111 14.61 -0.55 0.70
C LEU A 111 15.22 -1.18 1.96
N SER A 112 15.76 -2.39 1.83
CA SER A 112 16.48 -3.01 2.94
C SER A 112 17.85 -2.36 3.14
N ASN A 113 18.37 -2.35 4.38
CA ASN A 113 19.71 -1.82 4.67
C ASN A 113 20.82 -2.43 3.79
N LYS A 114 20.67 -3.70 3.39
CA LYS A 114 21.63 -4.38 2.49
C LYS A 114 21.65 -3.78 1.09
N GLU A 115 20.51 -3.29 0.61
CA GLU A 115 20.36 -2.68 -0.71
C GLU A 115 20.69 -1.18 -0.69
N LEU A 116 20.58 -0.54 0.48
CA LEU A 116 20.98 0.86 0.68
C LEU A 116 22.49 1.04 0.87
N SER A 117 23.20 -0.01 1.27
CA SER A 117 24.66 -0.03 1.45
C SER A 117 25.45 -0.39 0.18
N LEU A 118 24.77 -0.54 -0.96
CA LEU A 118 25.34 -0.78 -2.29
C LEU A 118 25.35 0.53 -3.08
#